data_AF-A0A6N9PVV3-F1
#
_entry.id   AF-A0A6N9PVV3-F1
#
_cell.length_a   1.000
_cell.length_b   1.000
_cell.length_c   1.000
_cell.angle_alpha   90.00
_cell.angle_beta   90.00
_cell.angle_gamma   90.00
#
_symmetry.space_group_name_H-M   'P 1'
#
loop_
_entity.id
_entity.type
_entity.pdbx_description
1 polymer ?
#
loop_
_entity_poly.entity_id
_entity_poly.type
_entity_poly.pdbx_seq_one_letter_code
_entity_poly.pdbx_strand_id
1 'polypeptide(L)'
;MNLNVYIETFLSWSLAGRTACVLFLIVFLLGLLVEKYLLRLLSFIPFLLDKLLRGLYILIEFPINVLHKKHGGIFYDMENGIVHATEKIDAGLTRWHTRWLHAKTSVLLVSALYLAAVLFVGVIPSLAGSMDAPIAKGGKLYLQLESKLVEQAEAHGWYTAPERIIQNSVFMKTNRTYILKKGQLEKLDSAPLFQDGRPYLPVRDTFSAFGGTLDWDSESQQAVIYLGGNEIRLSEESAEVSINGEKATLLSGLPTITADTKMYIDAQAFSALLGLHFYWRPAHNILLISSSIDHNFGPLTIQAVDERLSPYSKGTEIVPGL
;
A
#
# COMPACT_ATOMS: atom_id res chain seq x y z
N MET A 1 19.01 1.29 -8.07
CA MET A 1 17.76 1.32 -7.26
C MET A 1 16.60 1.44 -8.24
N ASN A 2 15.64 0.52 -8.25
CA ASN A 2 14.51 0.60 -9.18
C ASN A 2 13.40 1.46 -8.60
N LEU A 3 13.16 2.64 -9.18
CA LEU A 3 12.16 3.61 -8.74
C LEU A 3 10.74 3.03 -8.75
N ASN A 4 10.42 2.13 -9.68
CA ASN A 4 9.13 1.47 -9.79
C ASN A 4 8.75 0.72 -8.50
N VAL A 5 9.70 -0.02 -7.92
CA VAL A 5 9.47 -0.82 -6.70
C VAL A 5 9.14 0.07 -5.50
N TYR A 6 9.75 1.25 -5.38
CA TYR A 6 9.44 2.19 -4.29
C TYR A 6 8.06 2.80 -4.46
N ILE A 7 7.70 3.20 -5.69
CA ILE A 7 6.38 3.75 -5.98
C ILE A 7 5.32 2.67 -5.70
N GLU A 8 5.53 1.42 -6.16
CA GLU A 8 4.64 0.31 -5.81
C GLU A 8 4.56 0.04 -4.31
N THR A 9 5.69 0.13 -3.59
CA THR A 9 5.70 -0.09 -2.13
C THR A 9 4.89 0.99 -1.40
N PHE A 10 5.03 2.24 -1.83
CA PHE A 10 4.22 3.32 -1.29
C PHE A 10 2.75 3.11 -1.64
N LEU A 11 2.44 2.80 -2.89
CA LEU A 11 1.07 2.58 -3.36
C LEU A 11 0.44 1.29 -2.81
N SER A 12 1.21 0.30 -2.33
CA SER A 12 0.64 -0.89 -1.69
C SER A 12 0.15 -0.63 -0.27
N TRP A 13 0.49 0.51 0.33
CA TRP A 13 -0.03 0.86 1.64
C TRP A 13 -1.52 1.21 1.56
N SER A 14 -2.24 0.99 2.66
CA SER A 14 -3.64 1.42 2.77
C SER A 14 -3.75 2.92 2.53
N LEU A 15 -4.90 3.37 2.03
CA LEU A 15 -5.17 4.80 1.83
C LEU A 15 -4.85 5.60 3.11
N ALA A 16 -5.31 5.11 4.26
CA ALA A 16 -5.01 5.67 5.58
C ALA A 16 -3.50 5.85 5.83
N GLY A 17 -2.71 4.82 5.54
CA GLY A 17 -1.26 4.82 5.73
C GLY A 17 -0.54 5.82 4.82
N ARG A 18 -0.89 5.85 3.53
CA ARG A 18 -0.30 6.77 2.55
C ARG A 18 -0.64 8.22 2.88
N THR A 19 -1.92 8.51 3.14
CA THR A 19 -2.38 9.85 3.50
C THR A 19 -1.73 10.33 4.80
N ALA A 20 -1.63 9.46 5.82
CA ALA A 20 -0.93 9.79 7.06
C ALA A 20 0.55 10.11 6.83
N CYS A 21 1.25 9.33 6.00
CA CYS A 21 2.67 9.55 5.70
C CYS A 21 2.91 10.88 4.97
N VAL A 22 2.11 11.19 3.96
CA VAL A 22 2.24 12.43 3.18
C VAL A 22 1.85 13.65 4.01
N LEU A 23 0.74 13.59 4.75
CA LEU A 23 0.35 14.67 5.65
C LEU A 23 1.39 14.88 6.76
N PHE A 24 1.95 13.79 7.29
CA PHE A 24 3.07 13.84 8.23
C PHE A 24 4.23 14.63 7.59
N LEU A 25 4.69 14.23 6.41
CA LEU A 25 5.84 14.87 5.76
C LEU A 25 5.59 16.36 5.46
N ILE A 26 4.42 16.70 4.91
CA ILE A 26 4.05 18.09 4.61
C ILE A 26 4.03 18.93 5.89
N VAL A 27 3.33 18.46 6.92
CA VAL A 27 3.17 19.25 8.14
C VAL A 27 4.46 19.24 8.97
N PHE A 28 5.30 18.21 8.88
CA PHE A 28 6.65 18.19 9.47
C PHE A 28 7.55 19.25 8.83
N LEU A 29 7.57 19.32 7.49
CA LEU A 29 8.33 20.35 6.76
C LEU A 29 7.80 21.76 7.05
N LEU A 30 6.48 21.94 7.06
CA LEU A 30 5.86 23.20 7.49
C LEU A 30 6.17 23.51 8.95
N GLY A 31 6.19 22.49 9.81
CA GLY A 31 6.55 22.59 11.22
C GLY A 31 7.95 23.14 11.40
N LEU A 32 8.94 22.59 10.69
CA LEU A 32 10.32 23.10 10.69
C LEU A 32 10.41 24.57 10.22
N LEU A 33 9.55 24.98 9.29
CA LEU A 33 9.57 26.32 8.70
C LEU A 33 8.78 27.36 9.54
N VAL A 34 7.71 26.93 10.21
CA VAL A 34 6.71 27.77 10.87
C VAL A 34 6.78 27.66 12.40
N GLU A 35 7.65 26.80 12.96
CA GLU A 35 7.75 26.48 14.39
C GLU A 35 7.72 27.71 15.31
N LYS A 36 8.53 28.71 14.95
CA LYS A 36 8.68 29.96 15.69
C LYS A 36 7.47 30.89 15.56
N TYR A 37 6.75 30.80 14.45
CA TYR A 37 5.63 31.68 14.13
C TYR A 37 4.30 31.12 14.63
N LEU A 38 4.13 29.80 14.64
CA LEU A 38 2.89 29.14 15.04
C LEU A 38 2.60 29.33 16.54
N LEU A 39 3.59 29.13 17.41
CA LEU A 39 3.43 29.34 18.86
C LEU A 39 3.16 30.81 19.21
N ARG A 40 3.75 31.75 18.45
CA ARG A 40 3.47 33.19 18.57
C ARG A 40 2.05 33.55 18.11
N LEU A 41 1.56 32.89 17.07
CA LEU A 41 0.18 33.07 16.62
C LEU A 41 -0.81 32.50 17.66
N LEU A 42 -0.54 31.30 18.16
CA LEU A 42 -1.38 30.64 19.18
C LEU A 42 -1.34 31.38 20.53
N SER A 43 -0.24 32.05 20.89
CA SER A 43 -0.19 32.90 22.08
C SER A 43 -1.17 34.08 21.99
N PHE A 44 -1.64 34.44 20.80
CA PHE A 44 -2.68 35.46 20.64
C PHE A 44 -4.03 35.03 21.24
N ILE A 45 -4.31 33.72 21.35
CA ILE A 45 -5.55 33.20 21.94
C ILE A 45 -5.70 33.58 23.42
N PRO A 46 -4.76 33.24 24.33
CA PRO A 46 -4.86 33.68 25.73
C PRO A 46 -4.81 35.20 25.88
N PHE A 47 -4.09 35.91 24.99
CA PHE A 47 -4.08 37.37 24.98
C PHE A 47 -5.46 37.98 24.64
N LEU A 48 -6.12 37.49 23.59
CA LEU A 48 -7.48 37.91 23.24
C LEU A 48 -8.48 37.56 24.34
N LEU A 49 -8.34 36.36 24.92
CA LEU A 49 -9.21 35.90 25.99
C LEU A 49 -9.06 36.78 27.26
N ASP A 50 -7.84 37.19 27.59
CA ASP A 50 -7.56 38.18 28.65
C ASP A 50 -8.32 39.49 28.38
N LYS A 51 -8.18 40.06 27.17
CA LYS A 51 -8.88 41.30 26.79
C LYS A 51 -10.39 41.18 26.82
N LEU A 52 -10.93 40.06 26.33
CA LEU A 52 -12.36 39.79 26.31
C LEU A 52 -12.91 39.69 27.74
N LEU A 53 -12.27 38.89 28.60
CA LEU A 53 -12.69 38.71 29.99
C LEU A 53 -12.55 39.99 30.81
N ARG A 54 -11.50 40.79 30.59
CA ARG A 54 -11.37 42.11 31.22
C ARG A 54 -12.48 43.07 30.78
N GLY A 55 -12.88 43.03 29.50
CA GLY A 55 -14.04 43.77 29.01
C GLY A 55 -15.35 43.35 29.68
N LEU A 56 -15.58 42.03 29.81
CA LEU A 56 -16.74 41.48 30.53
C LEU A 56 -16.73 41.85 32.02
N TYR A 57 -15.56 41.83 32.67
CA TYR A 57 -15.39 42.25 34.06
C TYR A 57 -15.84 43.70 34.27
N ILE A 58 -15.41 44.64 33.42
CA ILE A 58 -15.80 46.05 33.53
C ILE A 58 -17.33 46.22 33.41
N LEU A 59 -17.98 45.44 32.55
CA LEU A 59 -19.44 45.46 32.40
C LEU A 59 -20.18 44.97 33.66
N ILE A 60 -19.58 44.06 34.42
CA ILE A 60 -20.14 43.53 35.67
C ILE A 60 -19.77 44.43 36.86
N GLU A 61 -18.55 44.98 36.88
CA GLU A 61 -18.04 45.87 37.92
C GLU A 61 -18.82 47.20 37.97
N PHE A 62 -19.16 47.79 36.82
CA PHE A 62 -19.90 49.06 36.77
C PHE A 62 -21.23 49.04 37.54
N PRO A 63 -22.16 48.09 37.33
CA PRO A 63 -23.41 48.03 38.08
C PRO A 63 -23.19 47.64 39.56
N ILE A 64 -22.20 46.79 39.87
CA ILE A 64 -21.87 46.44 41.25
C ILE A 64 -21.36 47.68 42.01
N ASN A 65 -20.52 48.50 41.39
CA ASN A 65 -20.05 49.76 41.97
C ASN A 65 -21.18 50.76 42.24
N VAL A 66 -22.17 50.83 41.35
CA VAL A 66 -23.37 51.66 41.56
C VAL A 66 -24.20 51.13 42.73
N LEU A 67 -24.36 49.81 42.84
CA LEU A 67 -25.10 49.18 43.94
C LEU A 67 -24.36 49.28 45.28
N HIS A 68 -23.03 49.15 45.26
CA HIS A 68 -22.16 49.31 46.42
C HIS A 68 -22.26 50.73 47.00
N LYS A 69 -22.24 51.76 46.13
CA LYS A 69 -22.49 53.16 46.54
C LYS A 69 -23.87 53.39 47.16
N LYS A 70 -24.86 52.55 46.84
CA LYS A 70 -26.26 52.73 47.26
C LYS A 70 -26.67 51.86 48.46
N HIS A 71 -26.11 50.67 48.64
CA HIS A 71 -26.56 49.67 49.62
C HIS A 71 -25.45 49.07 50.51
N GLY A 72 -24.19 49.50 50.37
CA GLY A 72 -23.12 49.17 51.32
C GLY A 72 -22.77 47.67 51.43
N GLY A 73 -22.23 47.28 52.60
CA GLY A 73 -21.25 46.21 52.83
C GLY A 73 -21.45 44.82 52.21
N ILE A 74 -22.67 44.40 51.89
CA ILE A 74 -22.91 43.10 51.20
C ILE A 74 -22.32 43.12 49.78
N PHE A 75 -22.38 44.28 49.11
CA PHE A 75 -21.80 44.46 47.78
C PHE A 75 -20.28 44.59 47.83
N TYR A 76 -19.70 45.00 48.96
CA TYR A 76 -18.25 45.11 49.16
C TYR A 76 -17.57 43.73 49.18
N ASP A 77 -18.13 42.77 49.93
CA ASP A 77 -17.57 41.42 49.99
C ASP A 77 -17.71 40.68 48.65
N MET A 78 -18.82 40.94 47.94
CA MET A 78 -19.06 40.41 46.59
C MET A 78 -18.08 41.01 45.57
N GLU A 79 -17.84 42.33 45.62
CA GLU A 79 -16.86 43.03 44.78
C GLU A 79 -15.45 42.45 44.99
N ASN A 80 -15.02 42.31 46.24
CA ASN A 80 -13.71 41.73 46.59
C ASN A 80 -13.55 40.28 46.11
N GLY A 81 -14.59 39.45 46.23
CA GLY A 81 -14.58 38.07 45.73
C GLY A 81 -14.41 37.99 44.21
N ILE A 82 -15.10 38.87 43.46
CA ILE A 82 -15.01 38.94 42.00
C ILE A 82 -13.64 39.49 41.56
N VAL A 83 -13.10 40.49 42.25
CA VAL A 83 -11.75 41.02 41.99
C VAL A 83 -10.72 39.91 42.14
N HIS A 84 -10.74 39.16 43.26
CA HIS A 84 -9.76 38.11 43.51
C HIS A 84 -9.87 36.95 42.50
N ALA A 85 -11.09 36.59 42.08
CA ALA A 85 -11.30 35.60 41.02
C ALA A 85 -10.75 36.09 39.68
N THR A 86 -10.95 37.37 39.36
CA THR A 86 -10.46 38.00 38.11
C THR A 86 -8.94 38.08 38.09
N GLU A 87 -8.30 38.46 39.19
CA GLU A 87 -6.84 38.48 39.32
C GLU A 87 -6.23 37.08 39.09
N LYS A 88 -6.86 36.03 39.65
CA LYS A 88 -6.38 34.66 39.49
C LYS A 88 -6.50 34.16 38.04
N ILE A 89 -7.57 34.56 37.34
CA ILE A 89 -7.79 34.25 35.93
C ILE A 89 -6.80 35.02 35.04
N ASP A 90 -6.65 36.34 35.23
CA ASP A 90 -5.70 37.20 34.50
C ASP A 90 -4.26 36.66 34.69
N ALA A 91 -3.85 36.37 35.93
CA ALA A 91 -2.55 35.76 36.21
C ALA A 91 -2.40 34.37 35.56
N GLY A 92 -3.49 33.61 35.38
CA GLY A 92 -3.50 32.34 34.66
C GLY A 92 -3.26 32.52 33.16
N LEU A 93 -4.02 33.42 32.52
CA LEU A 93 -3.96 33.71 31.09
C LEU A 93 -2.64 34.38 30.70
N THR A 94 -2.16 35.31 31.52
CA THR A 94 -0.86 35.97 31.32
C THR A 94 0.29 34.96 31.41
N ARG A 95 0.24 34.02 32.36
CA ARG A 95 1.22 32.91 32.43
C ARG A 95 1.14 31.99 31.22
N TRP A 96 -0.06 31.70 30.72
CA TRP A 96 -0.24 30.90 29.52
C TRP A 96 0.31 31.62 28.27
N HIS A 97 -0.05 32.89 28.07
CA HIS A 97 0.44 33.73 26.98
C HIS A 97 1.97 33.81 26.97
N THR A 98 2.58 34.17 28.10
CA THR A 98 4.04 34.32 28.21
C THR A 98 4.77 33.00 28.00
N ARG A 99 4.23 31.89 28.52
CA ARG A 99 4.76 30.54 28.29
C ARG A 99 4.78 30.17 26.82
N TRP A 100 3.74 30.48 26.06
CA TRP A 100 3.68 30.16 24.62
C TRP A 100 4.50 31.14 23.76
N LEU A 101 4.49 32.43 24.11
CA LEU A 101 5.24 33.47 23.40
C LEU A 101 6.76 33.28 23.50
N HIS A 102 7.24 32.84 24.67
CA HIS A 102 8.66 32.61 24.97
C HIS A 102 8.99 31.12 25.12
N ALA A 103 8.09 30.22 24.71
CA ALA A 103 8.35 28.79 24.70
C ALA A 103 9.62 28.55 23.88
N LYS A 104 10.68 28.05 24.53
CA LYS A 104 11.79 27.42 23.85
C LYS A 104 11.27 26.07 23.35
N THR A 105 10.61 26.12 22.21
CA THR A 105 10.13 25.02 21.38
C THR A 105 9.75 23.76 22.16
N SER A 106 8.53 23.67 22.69
CA SER A 106 8.02 22.39 23.18
C SER A 106 7.65 21.54 21.96
N VAL A 107 8.65 20.95 21.32
CA VAL A 107 8.51 20.04 20.17
C VAL A 107 7.38 19.04 20.41
N LEU A 108 7.24 18.57 21.66
CA LEU A 108 6.19 17.66 22.12
C LEU A 108 4.75 18.17 21.94
N LEU A 109 4.47 19.45 22.24
CA LEU A 109 3.10 19.99 22.18
C LEU A 109 2.70 20.26 20.73
N VAL A 110 3.64 20.77 19.93
CA VAL A 110 3.46 20.95 18.48
C VAL A 110 3.29 19.57 17.82
N SER A 111 4.09 18.57 18.20
CA SER A 111 3.97 17.20 17.68
C SER A 111 2.69 16.49 18.12
N ALA A 112 2.12 16.82 19.29
CA ALA A 112 0.87 16.24 19.76
C ALA A 112 -0.34 16.82 19.02
N LEU A 113 -0.39 18.15 18.84
CA LEU A 113 -1.42 18.81 18.01
C LEU A 113 -1.34 18.36 16.56
N TYR A 114 -0.11 18.17 16.07
CA TYR A 114 0.20 17.60 14.77
C TYR A 114 -0.36 16.18 14.60
N LEU A 115 -0.09 15.29 15.57
CA LEU A 115 -0.61 13.92 15.54
C LEU A 115 -2.14 13.92 15.53
N ALA A 116 -2.76 14.77 16.34
CA ALA A 116 -4.21 14.91 16.40
C ALA A 116 -4.81 15.37 15.06
N ALA A 117 -4.18 16.35 14.38
CA ALA A 117 -4.64 16.82 13.07
C ALA A 117 -4.51 15.74 11.98
N VAL A 118 -3.37 15.01 11.93
CA VAL A 118 -3.16 13.92 10.97
C VAL A 118 -4.16 12.79 11.19
N LEU A 119 -4.40 12.39 12.45
CA LEU A 119 -5.37 11.38 12.79
C LEU A 119 -6.80 11.83 12.41
N PHE A 120 -7.17 13.07 12.71
CA PHE A 120 -8.53 13.57 12.51
C PHE A 120 -8.87 13.85 11.04
N VAL A 121 -7.92 14.36 10.24
CA VAL A 121 -8.15 14.75 8.85
C VAL A 121 -7.85 13.62 7.87
N GLY A 122 -6.81 12.83 8.11
CA GLY A 122 -6.38 11.77 7.19
C GLY A 122 -6.93 10.39 7.57
N VAL A 123 -6.69 9.96 8.81
CA VAL A 123 -6.86 8.55 9.20
C VAL A 123 -8.31 8.22 9.52
N ILE A 124 -8.98 9.01 10.37
CA ILE A 124 -10.35 8.72 10.82
C ILE A 124 -11.35 8.64 9.65
N PRO A 125 -11.41 9.59 8.70
CA PRO A 125 -12.35 9.51 7.58
C PRO A 125 -12.08 8.31 6.64
N SER A 126 -10.80 7.96 6.47
CA SER A 126 -10.41 6.83 5.61
C SER A 126 -10.79 5.46 6.22
N LEU A 127 -10.71 5.31 7.53
CA LEU A 127 -11.11 4.09 8.25
C LEU A 127 -12.62 3.98 8.42
N ALA A 128 -13.32 5.11 8.60
CA ALA A 128 -14.77 5.14 8.79
C ALA A 128 -15.57 4.94 7.50
N GLY A 129 -14.93 4.88 6.33
CA GLY A 129 -15.60 4.75 5.03
C GLY A 129 -16.46 5.96 4.66
N SER A 130 -16.40 7.06 5.41
CA SER A 130 -17.28 8.23 5.28
C SER A 130 -16.72 9.26 4.28
N MET A 131 -16.37 8.80 3.07
CA MET A 131 -15.79 9.67 2.04
C MET A 131 -16.74 10.77 1.53
N ASP A 132 -18.02 10.70 1.90
CA ASP A 132 -19.04 11.70 1.56
C ASP A 132 -19.27 12.74 2.66
N ALA A 133 -18.63 12.60 3.82
CA ALA A 133 -18.65 13.65 4.83
C ALA A 133 -17.82 14.87 4.36
N PRO A 134 -18.19 16.11 4.76
CA PRO A 134 -17.41 17.32 4.47
C PRO A 134 -15.94 17.22 4.93
N ILE A 135 -15.69 16.43 5.97
CA ILE A 135 -14.38 16.15 6.57
C ILE A 135 -13.48 15.35 5.60
N ALA A 136 -14.05 14.59 4.66
CA ALA A 136 -13.31 13.79 3.68
C ALA A 136 -12.89 14.55 2.40
N LYS A 137 -13.21 15.85 2.27
CA LYS A 137 -12.78 16.68 1.13
C LYS A 137 -11.25 16.65 0.94
N GLY A 138 -10.48 16.63 2.03
CA GLY A 138 -9.03 16.51 1.98
C GLY A 138 -8.55 15.17 1.40
N GLY A 139 -9.21 14.06 1.76
CA GLY A 139 -8.92 12.74 1.19
C GLY A 139 -9.22 12.65 -0.31
N LYS A 140 -10.33 13.26 -0.76
CA LYS A 140 -10.65 13.35 -2.20
C LYS A 140 -9.60 14.17 -2.96
N LEU A 141 -9.16 15.30 -2.41
CA LEU A 141 -8.08 16.10 -3.00
C LEU A 141 -6.76 15.32 -3.04
N TYR A 142 -6.40 14.62 -1.96
CA TYR A 142 -5.22 13.76 -1.91
C TYR A 142 -5.25 12.72 -3.04
N LEU A 143 -6.36 12.01 -3.21
CA LEU A 143 -6.51 11.00 -4.27
C LEU A 143 -6.37 11.60 -5.67
N GLN A 144 -6.93 12.80 -5.91
CA GLN A 144 -6.78 13.49 -7.20
C GLN A 144 -5.34 13.91 -7.49
N LEU A 145 -4.58 14.28 -6.46
CA LEU A 145 -3.17 14.64 -6.61
C LEU A 145 -2.31 13.38 -6.79
N GLU A 146 -2.55 12.34 -5.99
CA GLU A 146 -1.91 11.03 -6.11
C GLU A 146 -2.12 10.47 -7.53
N SER A 147 -3.35 10.48 -8.05
CA SER A 147 -3.65 9.97 -9.39
C SER A 147 -2.89 10.73 -10.48
N LYS A 148 -2.85 12.07 -10.42
CA LYS A 148 -2.09 12.89 -11.37
C LYS A 148 -0.59 12.60 -11.31
N LEU A 149 -0.04 12.41 -10.11
CA LEU A 149 1.37 12.08 -9.95
C LEU A 149 1.69 10.69 -10.48
N VAL A 150 0.81 9.71 -10.27
CA VAL A 150 0.93 8.37 -10.84
C VAL A 150 0.88 8.43 -12.37
N GLU A 151 -0.09 9.13 -12.96
CA GLU A 151 -0.17 9.35 -14.41
C GLU A 151 1.10 9.98 -14.97
N GLN A 152 1.65 11.00 -14.29
CA GLN A 152 2.91 11.63 -14.68
C GLN A 152 4.09 10.67 -14.56
N ALA A 153 4.15 9.85 -13.51
CA ALA A 153 5.20 8.86 -13.32
C ALA A 153 5.15 7.77 -14.41
N GLU A 154 3.97 7.34 -14.83
CA GLU A 154 3.80 6.43 -15.98
C GLU A 154 4.25 7.07 -17.28
N ALA A 155 3.86 8.33 -17.53
CA ALA A 155 4.24 9.05 -18.74
C ALA A 155 5.76 9.22 -18.90
N HIS A 156 6.49 9.35 -17.78
CA HIS A 156 7.95 9.41 -17.76
C HIS A 156 8.63 8.03 -17.74
N GLY A 157 7.87 6.93 -17.67
CA GLY A 157 8.40 5.57 -17.57
C GLY A 157 9.03 5.23 -16.21
N TRP A 158 8.76 6.02 -15.17
CA TRP A 158 9.26 5.77 -13.81
C TRP A 158 8.46 4.71 -13.07
N TYR A 159 7.22 4.52 -13.48
CA TYR A 159 6.27 3.61 -12.88
C TYR A 159 5.51 2.85 -13.97
N THR A 160 5.15 1.60 -13.68
CA THR A 160 4.24 0.82 -14.54
C THR A 160 3.15 0.23 -13.66
N ALA A 161 1.89 0.58 -13.95
CA ALA A 161 0.76 0.06 -13.20
C ALA A 161 0.67 -1.48 -13.25
N PRO A 162 0.26 -2.13 -12.14
CA PRO A 162 0.07 -3.58 -12.06
C PRO A 162 -0.69 -4.17 -13.24
N GLU A 163 -1.75 -3.49 -13.69
CA GLU A 163 -2.61 -3.95 -14.79
C GLU A 163 -1.82 -4.12 -16.09
N ARG A 164 -0.90 -3.19 -16.39
CA ARG A 164 -0.04 -3.27 -17.58
C ARG A 164 1.00 -4.39 -17.47
N ILE A 165 1.53 -4.60 -16.27
CA ILE A 165 2.50 -5.69 -16.01
C ILE A 165 1.79 -7.04 -16.21
N ILE A 166 0.61 -7.19 -15.60
CA ILE A 166 -0.25 -8.37 -15.70
C ILE A 166 -0.67 -8.66 -17.15
N GLN A 167 -0.87 -7.65 -17.98
CA GLN A 167 -1.21 -7.83 -19.39
C GLN A 167 -0.07 -8.41 -20.24
N ASN A 168 1.20 -8.15 -19.86
CA ASN A 168 2.37 -8.56 -20.63
C ASN A 168 3.11 -9.77 -20.03
N SER A 169 2.51 -10.42 -19.03
CA SER A 169 3.15 -11.46 -18.24
C SER A 169 2.22 -12.64 -17.97
N VAL A 170 2.80 -13.78 -17.60
CA VAL A 170 2.06 -14.94 -17.09
C VAL A 170 2.45 -15.17 -15.64
N PHE A 171 1.48 -15.03 -14.75
CA PHE A 171 1.64 -15.31 -13.33
C PHE A 171 0.98 -16.64 -12.96
N MET A 172 1.64 -17.40 -12.11
CA MET A 172 1.07 -18.60 -11.51
C MET A 172 1.37 -18.61 -10.01
N LYS A 173 0.56 -19.35 -9.26
CA LYS A 173 0.76 -19.57 -7.83
C LYS A 173 0.74 -21.07 -7.55
N THR A 174 1.67 -21.56 -6.74
CA THR A 174 1.72 -22.99 -6.45
C THR A 174 0.47 -23.44 -5.70
N ASN A 175 0.05 -24.69 -5.92
CA ASN A 175 -1.18 -25.27 -5.41
C ASN A 175 -2.46 -24.49 -5.81
N ARG A 176 -2.41 -23.77 -6.94
CA ARG A 176 -3.57 -23.12 -7.57
C ARG A 176 -3.80 -23.68 -8.97
N THR A 177 -5.07 -23.92 -9.30
CA THR A 177 -5.50 -24.51 -10.59
C THR A 177 -5.87 -23.44 -11.61
N TYR A 178 -5.43 -22.20 -11.42
CA TYR A 178 -5.62 -21.12 -12.37
C TYR A 178 -4.30 -20.35 -12.54
N ILE A 179 -4.11 -19.84 -13.74
CA ILE A 179 -3.03 -18.92 -14.10
C ILE A 179 -3.62 -17.57 -14.50
N LEU A 180 -2.82 -16.53 -14.34
CA LEU A 180 -3.17 -15.19 -14.79
C LEU A 180 -2.31 -14.86 -16.02
N LYS A 181 -2.90 -14.98 -17.20
CA LYS A 181 -2.24 -14.80 -18.49
C LYS A 181 -2.89 -13.62 -19.22
N LYS A 182 -2.09 -12.59 -19.52
CA LYS A 182 -2.57 -11.35 -20.14
C LYS A 182 -3.77 -10.73 -19.40
N GLY A 183 -3.77 -10.84 -18.07
CA GLY A 183 -4.85 -10.37 -17.19
C GLY A 183 -6.11 -11.24 -17.14
N GLN A 184 -6.18 -12.33 -17.89
CA GLN A 184 -7.29 -13.28 -17.86
C GLN A 184 -6.93 -14.50 -17.02
N LEU A 185 -7.93 -15.00 -16.28
CA LEU A 185 -7.80 -16.25 -15.52
C LEU A 185 -8.07 -17.42 -16.46
N GLU A 186 -7.10 -18.32 -16.57
CA GLU A 186 -7.20 -19.55 -17.36
C GLU A 186 -7.04 -20.74 -16.41
N LYS A 187 -7.97 -21.71 -16.47
CA LYS A 187 -7.96 -22.89 -15.61
C LYS A 187 -6.91 -23.88 -16.10
N LEU A 188 -6.20 -24.49 -15.17
CA LEU A 188 -5.33 -25.65 -15.37
C LEU A 188 -6.03 -26.91 -14.85
N ASP A 189 -5.80 -28.02 -15.53
CA ASP A 189 -6.16 -29.36 -15.06
C ASP A 189 -5.25 -29.81 -13.91
N SER A 190 -4.01 -29.29 -13.86
CA SER A 190 -3.07 -29.51 -12.76
C SER A 190 -2.51 -28.21 -12.21
N ALA A 191 -2.37 -28.15 -10.89
CA ALA A 191 -1.73 -27.01 -10.23
C ALA A 191 -0.20 -27.13 -10.29
N PRO A 192 0.54 -26.01 -10.42
CA PRO A 192 1.98 -25.98 -10.16
C PRO A 192 2.30 -26.48 -8.74
N LEU A 193 3.39 -27.21 -8.61
CA LEU A 193 3.85 -27.79 -7.34
C LEU A 193 5.02 -26.99 -6.78
N PHE A 194 5.22 -27.07 -5.47
CA PHE A 194 6.45 -26.59 -4.83
C PHE A 194 7.10 -27.78 -4.12
N GLN A 195 8.24 -28.23 -4.64
CA GLN A 195 8.95 -29.42 -4.17
C GLN A 195 10.46 -29.14 -4.14
N ASP A 196 11.14 -29.61 -3.10
CA ASP A 196 12.59 -29.46 -2.93
C ASP A 196 13.09 -28.00 -3.07
N GLY A 197 12.27 -27.07 -2.56
CA GLY A 197 12.57 -25.64 -2.58
C GLY A 197 12.37 -24.97 -3.95
N ARG A 198 11.76 -25.64 -4.92
CA ARG A 198 11.58 -25.14 -6.29
C ARG A 198 10.15 -25.31 -6.79
N PRO A 199 9.66 -24.38 -7.62
CA PRO A 199 8.38 -24.55 -8.30
C PRO A 199 8.53 -25.46 -9.52
N TYR A 200 7.62 -26.42 -9.63
CA TYR A 200 7.46 -27.32 -10.76
C TYR A 200 6.15 -27.04 -11.48
N LEU A 201 6.19 -27.07 -12.81
CA LEU A 201 5.08 -26.76 -13.70
C LEU A 201 4.56 -28.02 -14.38
N PRO A 202 3.25 -28.26 -14.41
CA PRO A 202 2.68 -29.38 -15.16
C PRO A 202 2.89 -29.16 -16.66
N VAL A 203 3.64 -30.06 -17.30
CA VAL A 203 4.10 -29.90 -18.69
C VAL A 203 2.92 -29.66 -19.64
N ARG A 204 1.87 -30.49 -19.58
CA ARG A 204 0.71 -30.36 -20.47
C ARG A 204 0.04 -28.99 -20.34
N ASP A 205 -0.33 -28.61 -19.12
CA ASP A 205 -1.10 -27.39 -18.88
C ASP A 205 -0.29 -26.14 -19.24
N THR A 206 1.00 -26.08 -18.86
CA THR A 206 1.79 -24.89 -19.11
C THR A 206 2.20 -24.77 -20.58
N PHE A 207 2.60 -25.83 -21.27
CA PHE A 207 2.87 -25.70 -22.71
C PHE A 207 1.59 -25.35 -23.50
N SER A 208 0.44 -25.92 -23.12
CA SER A 208 -0.85 -25.57 -23.74
C SER A 208 -1.22 -24.10 -23.51
N ALA A 209 -1.02 -23.61 -22.28
CA ALA A 209 -1.23 -22.20 -21.94
C ALA A 209 -0.32 -21.26 -22.74
N PHE A 210 0.83 -21.72 -23.25
CA PHE A 210 1.70 -20.94 -24.13
C PHE A 210 1.43 -21.18 -25.63
N GLY A 211 0.33 -21.87 -25.97
CA GLY A 211 -0.12 -22.10 -27.35
C GLY A 211 0.47 -23.35 -28.00
N GLY A 212 1.07 -24.24 -27.20
CA GLY A 212 1.60 -25.51 -27.67
C GLY A 212 0.53 -26.59 -27.69
N THR A 213 0.80 -27.66 -28.43
CA THR A 213 0.01 -28.90 -28.38
C THR A 213 0.89 -30.03 -27.86
N LEU A 214 0.31 -30.93 -27.07
CA LEU A 214 1.05 -32.01 -26.42
C LEU A 214 0.49 -33.37 -26.80
N ASP A 215 1.38 -34.27 -27.20
CA ASP A 215 1.12 -35.69 -27.40
C ASP A 215 2.00 -36.52 -26.44
N TRP A 216 1.62 -37.78 -26.22
CA TRP A 216 2.37 -38.72 -25.41
C TRP A 216 2.82 -39.91 -26.26
N ASP A 217 4.13 -40.08 -26.40
CA ASP A 217 4.73 -41.24 -27.01
C ASP A 217 4.95 -42.31 -25.93
N SER A 218 4.06 -43.29 -25.89
CA SER A 218 4.13 -44.38 -24.91
C SER A 218 5.28 -45.35 -25.15
N GLU A 219 5.79 -45.47 -26.38
CA GLU A 219 6.88 -46.40 -26.69
C GLU A 219 8.20 -45.87 -26.13
N SER A 220 8.44 -44.56 -26.26
CA SER A 220 9.64 -43.91 -25.76
C SER A 220 9.48 -43.29 -24.36
N GLN A 221 8.28 -43.31 -23.78
CA GLN A 221 7.91 -42.59 -22.54
C GLN A 221 8.27 -41.10 -22.58
N GLN A 222 7.88 -40.44 -23.68
CA GLN A 222 8.19 -39.04 -23.92
C GLN A 222 6.93 -38.20 -24.11
N ALA A 223 6.94 -37.01 -23.50
CA ALA A 223 6.01 -35.96 -23.87
C ALA A 223 6.52 -35.27 -25.13
N VAL A 224 5.72 -35.28 -26.20
CA VAL A 224 6.01 -34.63 -27.48
C VAL A 224 5.24 -33.33 -27.56
N ILE A 225 5.94 -32.20 -27.55
CA ILE A 225 5.38 -30.86 -27.53
C ILE A 225 5.64 -30.19 -28.87
N TYR A 226 4.60 -29.67 -29.52
CA TYR A 226 4.73 -28.82 -30.69
C TYR A 226 4.40 -27.37 -30.30
N LEU A 227 5.37 -26.48 -30.43
CA LEU A 227 5.21 -25.06 -30.07
C LEU A 227 6.09 -24.17 -30.94
N GLY A 228 5.49 -23.14 -31.54
CA GLY A 228 6.24 -22.14 -32.32
C GLY A 228 7.02 -22.72 -33.51
N GLY A 229 6.55 -23.83 -34.07
CA GLY A 229 7.24 -24.55 -35.16
C GLY A 229 8.34 -25.51 -34.70
N ASN A 230 8.61 -25.60 -33.40
CA ASN A 230 9.56 -26.56 -32.84
C ASN A 230 8.85 -27.80 -32.30
N GLU A 231 9.51 -28.95 -32.44
CA GLU A 231 9.19 -30.18 -31.73
C GLU A 231 10.13 -30.31 -30.53
N ILE A 232 9.58 -30.34 -29.32
CA ILE A 232 10.32 -30.54 -28.06
C ILE A 232 9.90 -31.89 -27.49
N ARG A 233 10.84 -32.77 -27.21
CA ARG A 233 10.58 -34.05 -26.52
C ARG A 233 11.19 -34.05 -25.14
N LEU A 234 10.36 -34.31 -24.13
CA LEU A 234 10.78 -34.45 -22.74
C LEU A 234 10.60 -35.90 -22.31
N SER A 235 11.68 -36.52 -21.87
CA SER A 235 11.64 -37.87 -21.30
C SER A 235 11.17 -37.83 -19.85
N GLU A 236 10.48 -38.89 -19.41
CA GLU A 236 10.12 -39.09 -18.01
C GLU A 236 11.35 -39.33 -17.13
N GLU A 237 11.35 -38.74 -15.93
CA GLU A 237 12.42 -38.86 -14.91
C GLU A 237 13.84 -38.54 -15.41
N SER A 238 13.95 -37.69 -16.43
CA SER A 238 15.22 -37.35 -17.07
C SER A 238 15.37 -35.85 -17.31
N ALA A 239 16.62 -35.37 -17.27
CA ALA A 239 16.99 -34.01 -17.61
C ALA A 239 17.31 -33.86 -19.11
N GLU A 240 17.25 -34.95 -19.88
CA GLU A 240 17.44 -34.92 -21.34
C GLU A 240 16.21 -34.34 -22.04
N VAL A 241 16.46 -33.46 -23.00
CA VAL A 241 15.45 -32.88 -23.88
C VAL A 241 15.92 -32.99 -25.32
N SER A 242 15.02 -33.27 -26.25
CA SER A 242 15.30 -33.17 -27.69
C SER A 242 14.55 -31.98 -28.27
N ILE A 243 15.23 -31.11 -29.02
CA ILE A 243 14.61 -29.97 -29.71
C ILE A 243 14.88 -30.15 -31.21
N ASN A 244 13.83 -30.36 -32.00
CA ASN A 244 13.92 -30.63 -33.44
C ASN A 244 14.87 -31.79 -33.80
N GLY A 245 14.92 -32.82 -32.94
CA GLY A 245 15.78 -33.99 -33.10
C GLY A 245 17.20 -33.85 -32.52
N GLU A 246 17.62 -32.64 -32.14
CA GLU A 246 18.91 -32.41 -31.48
C GLU A 246 18.78 -32.62 -29.97
N LYS A 247 19.63 -33.50 -29.40
CA LYS A 247 19.64 -33.78 -27.96
C LYS A 247 20.38 -32.68 -27.20
N ALA A 248 19.76 -32.24 -26.10
CA ALA A 248 20.30 -31.30 -25.14
C ALA A 248 19.93 -31.71 -23.71
N THR A 249 20.38 -30.93 -22.73
CA THR A 249 20.03 -31.08 -21.32
C THR A 249 19.28 -29.84 -20.86
N LEU A 250 18.25 -30.02 -20.02
CA LEU A 250 17.55 -28.92 -19.38
C LEU A 250 18.54 -28.01 -18.66
N LEU A 251 18.38 -26.69 -18.79
CA LEU A 251 19.33 -25.71 -18.26
C LEU A 251 19.50 -25.81 -16.73
N SER A 252 18.46 -26.25 -16.00
CA SER A 252 18.54 -26.48 -14.56
C SER A 252 19.33 -27.74 -14.17
N GLY A 253 19.57 -28.66 -15.12
CA GLY A 253 20.14 -29.98 -14.88
C GLY A 253 19.22 -30.93 -14.11
N LEU A 254 18.00 -30.51 -13.77
CA LEU A 254 17.06 -31.30 -12.99
C LEU A 254 16.19 -32.16 -13.90
N PRO A 255 15.88 -33.40 -13.49
CA PRO A 255 14.98 -34.25 -14.26
C PRO A 255 13.54 -33.72 -14.21
N THR A 256 12.74 -34.11 -15.21
CA THR A 256 11.29 -34.07 -15.08
C THR A 256 10.86 -34.97 -13.92
N ILE A 257 9.71 -34.70 -13.32
CA ILE A 257 9.15 -35.52 -12.25
C ILE A 257 7.72 -35.92 -12.59
N THR A 258 7.28 -37.07 -12.10
CA THR A 258 5.90 -37.54 -12.26
C THR A 258 5.15 -37.43 -10.93
N ALA A 259 4.02 -36.75 -10.93
CA ALA A 259 3.13 -36.63 -9.78
C ALA A 259 1.66 -36.71 -10.26
N ASP A 260 0.81 -37.46 -9.56
CA ASP A 260 -0.59 -37.69 -9.95
C ASP A 260 -0.73 -38.10 -11.44
N THR A 261 0.11 -39.03 -11.91
CA THR A 261 0.21 -39.51 -13.31
C THR A 261 0.43 -38.41 -14.35
N LYS A 262 0.97 -37.26 -13.95
CA LYS A 262 1.28 -36.14 -14.83
C LYS A 262 2.75 -35.78 -14.71
N MET A 263 3.34 -35.43 -15.84
CA MET A 263 4.72 -34.97 -15.92
C MET A 263 4.80 -33.49 -15.52
N TYR A 264 5.81 -33.16 -14.72
CA TYR A 264 6.18 -31.81 -14.33
C TYR A 264 7.63 -31.52 -14.70
N ILE A 265 7.88 -30.26 -14.97
CA ILE A 265 9.21 -29.71 -15.27
C ILE A 265 9.51 -28.57 -14.30
N ASP A 266 10.77 -28.44 -13.89
CA ASP A 266 11.20 -27.28 -13.11
C ASP A 266 10.86 -25.97 -13.86
N ALA A 267 10.32 -24.97 -13.15
CA ALA A 267 9.82 -23.75 -13.78
C ALA A 267 10.91 -22.93 -14.49
N GLN A 268 12.15 -22.99 -13.99
CA GLN A 268 13.30 -22.32 -14.61
C GLN A 268 13.73 -23.08 -15.88
N ALA A 269 13.73 -24.41 -15.88
CA ALA A 269 13.96 -25.20 -17.08
C ALA A 269 12.89 -24.92 -18.15
N PHE A 270 11.60 -24.89 -17.77
CA PHE A 270 10.51 -24.53 -18.67
C PHE A 270 10.70 -23.15 -19.29
N SER A 271 11.01 -22.13 -18.49
CA SER A 271 11.21 -20.78 -19.02
C SER A 271 12.40 -20.72 -19.97
N ALA A 272 13.50 -21.41 -19.63
CA ALA A 272 14.69 -21.48 -20.47
C ALA A 272 14.41 -22.13 -21.84
N LEU A 273 13.62 -23.21 -21.88
CA LEU A 273 13.21 -23.86 -23.14
C LEU A 273 12.47 -22.90 -24.08
N LEU A 274 11.72 -21.96 -23.53
CA LEU A 274 10.94 -20.98 -24.30
C LEU A 274 11.69 -19.66 -24.55
N GLY A 275 12.93 -19.53 -24.07
CA GLY A 275 13.65 -18.26 -24.10
C GLY A 275 12.98 -17.17 -23.24
N LEU A 276 12.24 -17.57 -22.20
CA LEU A 276 11.52 -16.68 -21.29
C LEU A 276 12.28 -16.53 -19.96
N HIS A 277 12.07 -15.40 -19.33
CA HIS A 277 12.57 -15.10 -17.99
C HIS A 277 11.65 -15.66 -16.92
N PHE A 278 12.27 -16.21 -15.88
CA PHE A 278 11.60 -16.76 -14.71
C PHE A 278 11.96 -15.97 -13.46
N TYR A 279 10.94 -15.65 -12.66
CA TYR A 279 11.09 -15.02 -11.35
C TYR A 279 10.26 -15.75 -10.31
N TRP A 280 10.89 -16.03 -9.16
CA TRP A 280 10.24 -16.65 -8.01
C TRP A 280 10.04 -15.64 -6.87
N ARG A 281 8.86 -15.68 -6.24
CA ARG A 281 8.48 -14.85 -5.10
C ARG A 281 8.05 -15.76 -3.94
N PRO A 282 9.00 -16.24 -3.14
CA PRO A 282 8.75 -17.29 -2.14
C PRO A 282 7.74 -16.89 -1.07
N ALA A 283 7.75 -15.63 -0.62
CA ALA A 283 6.84 -15.16 0.43
C ALA A 283 5.35 -15.29 0.06
N HIS A 284 5.02 -15.30 -1.24
CA HIS A 284 3.65 -15.37 -1.73
C HIS A 284 3.35 -16.65 -2.52
N ASN A 285 4.37 -17.51 -2.70
CA ASN A 285 4.35 -18.68 -3.57
C ASN A 285 3.98 -18.37 -5.03
N ILE A 286 4.36 -17.19 -5.51
CA ILE A 286 4.06 -16.71 -6.86
C ILE A 286 5.28 -16.90 -7.74
N LEU A 287 5.07 -17.46 -8.92
CA LEU A 287 6.04 -17.48 -10.00
C LEU A 287 5.56 -16.61 -11.17
N LEU A 288 6.51 -15.99 -11.84
CA LEU A 288 6.30 -15.16 -13.02
C LEU A 288 7.14 -15.71 -14.16
N ILE A 289 6.51 -15.81 -15.33
CA ILE A 289 7.15 -16.13 -16.60
C ILE A 289 6.85 -14.98 -17.57
N SER A 290 7.89 -14.40 -18.16
CA SER A 290 7.76 -13.23 -19.05
C SER A 290 8.82 -13.24 -20.15
N SER A 291 8.50 -12.66 -21.31
CA SER A 291 9.45 -12.43 -22.39
C SER A 291 10.34 -11.20 -22.18
N SER A 292 10.15 -10.45 -21.08
CA SER A 292 10.90 -9.22 -20.78
C SER A 292 11.76 -9.36 -19.52
N ILE A 293 12.99 -8.85 -19.60
CA ILE A 293 14.03 -8.89 -18.55
C ILE A 293 13.77 -7.90 -17.40
N ASP A 294 13.04 -6.81 -17.67
CA ASP A 294 13.03 -5.63 -16.80
C ASP A 294 11.98 -5.64 -15.68
N HIS A 295 11.48 -6.80 -15.28
CA HIS A 295 10.32 -6.90 -14.38
C HIS A 295 10.71 -6.68 -12.91
N ASN A 296 11.02 -5.43 -12.59
CA ASN A 296 11.12 -4.89 -11.24
C ASN A 296 9.75 -4.39 -10.79
N PHE A 297 8.79 -5.29 -10.65
CA PHE A 297 7.51 -5.01 -10.00
C PHE A 297 7.65 -5.19 -8.49
N GLY A 298 6.90 -4.38 -7.77
CA GLY A 298 6.90 -4.30 -6.32
C GLY A 298 5.73 -5.06 -5.68
N PRO A 299 5.42 -4.73 -4.42
CA PRO A 299 4.41 -5.43 -3.63
C PRO A 299 2.98 -5.17 -4.10
N LEU A 300 2.69 -4.04 -4.77
CA LEU A 300 1.35 -3.74 -5.27
C LEU A 300 0.94 -4.72 -6.37
N THR A 301 1.84 -4.98 -7.32
CA THR A 301 1.61 -5.98 -8.37
C THR A 301 1.46 -7.38 -7.77
N ILE A 302 2.29 -7.73 -6.79
CA ILE A 302 2.17 -9.00 -6.06
C ILE A 302 0.80 -9.13 -5.40
N GLN A 303 0.33 -8.09 -4.71
CA GLN A 303 -0.98 -8.08 -4.06
C GLN A 303 -2.10 -8.28 -5.10
N ALA A 304 -2.08 -7.52 -6.21
CA ALA A 304 -3.09 -7.62 -7.25
C ALA A 304 -3.15 -9.03 -7.90
N VAL A 305 -1.99 -9.67 -8.10
CA VAL A 305 -1.90 -11.05 -8.59
C VAL A 305 -2.40 -12.02 -7.53
N ASP A 306 -2.01 -11.83 -6.28
CA ASP A 306 -2.33 -12.71 -5.17
C ASP A 306 -3.84 -12.73 -4.89
N GLU A 307 -4.49 -11.57 -4.89
CA GLU A 307 -5.95 -11.43 -4.73
C GLU A 307 -6.71 -12.18 -5.84
N ARG A 308 -6.18 -12.17 -7.07
CA ARG A 308 -6.81 -12.87 -8.20
C ARG A 308 -6.58 -14.37 -8.19
N LEU A 309 -5.42 -14.85 -7.76
CA LEU A 309 -5.08 -16.28 -7.82
C LEU A 309 -5.40 -17.04 -6.53
N SER A 310 -5.40 -16.38 -5.38
CA SER A 310 -5.59 -17.01 -4.07
C SER A 310 -6.88 -17.81 -3.90
N PRO A 311 -8.04 -17.41 -4.46
CA PRO A 311 -9.29 -18.16 -4.31
C PRO A 311 -9.25 -19.58 -4.91
N TYR A 312 -8.44 -19.83 -5.93
CA TYR A 312 -8.55 -21.04 -6.75
C TYR A 312 -7.63 -22.18 -6.31
N SER A 313 -7.78 -22.64 -5.06
CA SER A 313 -7.01 -23.78 -4.53
C SER A 313 -7.36 -25.11 -5.22
N LYS A 314 -6.35 -25.97 -5.36
CA LYS A 314 -6.55 -27.38 -5.77
C LYS A 314 -7.61 -28.02 -4.85
N GLY A 315 -8.71 -28.49 -5.42
CA GLY A 315 -9.82 -29.13 -4.70
C GLY A 315 -11.00 -28.23 -4.33
N THR A 316 -10.97 -26.93 -4.62
CA THR A 316 -12.10 -26.02 -4.42
C THR A 316 -12.66 -25.58 -5.77
N GLU A 317 -13.94 -25.88 -6.04
CA GLU A 317 -14.62 -25.36 -7.24
C GLU A 317 -15.12 -23.94 -6.99
N ILE A 318 -14.28 -22.96 -7.27
CA ILE A 318 -14.68 -21.57 -7.39
C ILE A 318 -14.62 -21.20 -8.88
N VAL A 319 -15.72 -20.66 -9.41
CA VAL A 319 -15.81 -20.18 -10.79
C VAL A 319 -15.57 -18.67 -10.79
N PRO A 320 -14.63 -18.14 -11.60
CA PRO A 320 -14.39 -16.70 -11.68
C PRO A 320 -15.64 -15.93 -12.13
N GLY A 321 -16.01 -14.87 -11.40
CA GLY A 321 -17.01 -13.90 -11.84
C GLY A 321 -18.48 -14.19 -11.48
N LEU A 322 -18.73 -15.10 -10.53
CA LEU A 322 -20.03 -15.29 -9.86
C LEU A 322 -20.02 -14.66 -8.47
#